data_AF-A0A3N5RH24-F1
#
_entry.id   AF-A0A3N5RH24-F1
#
_cell.length_a   1.000
_cell.length_b   1.000
_cell.length_c   1.000
_cell.angle_alpha   90.00
_cell.angle_beta   90.00
_cell.angle_gamma   90.00
#
_symmetry.space_group_name_H-M   'P 1'
#
loop_
_entity.id
_entity.type
_entity.pdbx_description
1 polymer ?
#
loop_
_entity_poly.entity_id
_entity_poly.type
_entity_poly.pdbx_seq_one_letter_code
_entity_poly.pdbx_strand_id
1 'polypeptide(L)'
;MAMRNSRFTIHIKSSQGISVTRIDDFLSVQCIRRINQPGSLEFTLPGNHPAISSLEDRSIVELWMSNTSMGLPWTCETRGLYLAQNQRSSLGTVFTASCPGPLWLLSTRIIAYPPRVSGRSLFSGEAGWIARQLVRFNTTAEASTTNGRLRNGGVNGIVVEADSGGGLQFDWECACDNLLASLQKLGQAVGSDFDLIYLPPKNWYFRWYNGISGSDRTESAIFDLGSGNMLEPVYVFDSRQAKNVIVASGFDSAGSQIFNVQEGLWTVQEGDDYLEGRTAESYLHVPNCKTGFELAGRAKALLNKSKPQEQIKFRIRQVDMLQYGIDYFLGDKVTVRWAGNTLQKQVREIKILLQPDEKQDLEVEIS
;
A
#
# COMPACT_ATOMS: atom_id res chain seq x y z
N MET A 1 25.72 10.38 -14.96
CA MET A 1 26.57 11.10 -13.98
C MET A 1 25.75 11.95 -12.99
N ALA A 2 24.42 12.07 -13.15
CA ALA A 2 23.53 12.90 -12.31
C ALA A 2 23.21 12.37 -10.90
N MET A 3 23.36 11.06 -10.62
CA MET A 3 23.05 10.47 -9.30
C MET A 3 24.12 10.69 -8.22
N ARG A 4 25.32 11.19 -8.55
CA ARG A 4 26.39 11.46 -7.56
C ARG A 4 26.11 12.66 -6.63
N ASN A 5 25.01 13.38 -6.84
CA ASN A 5 24.69 14.61 -6.13
C ASN A 5 23.47 14.51 -5.21
N SER A 6 22.83 13.33 -5.10
CA SER A 6 21.74 13.13 -4.16
C SER A 6 22.28 13.17 -2.72
N ARG A 7 21.65 13.98 -1.87
CA ARG A 7 21.98 14.07 -0.44
C ARG A 7 20.83 13.49 0.37
N PHE A 8 21.20 12.77 1.42
CA PHE A 8 20.25 12.11 2.30
C PHE A 8 20.49 12.52 3.75
N THR A 9 19.43 12.54 4.52
CA THR A 9 19.53 12.71 5.97
C THR A 9 18.36 12.03 6.64
N ILE A 10 18.59 11.52 7.84
CA ILE A 10 17.54 10.90 8.67
C ILE A 10 17.18 11.89 9.76
N HIS A 11 15.89 12.21 9.87
CA HIS A 11 15.38 13.02 10.96
C HIS A 11 14.66 12.11 11.95
N ILE A 12 15.03 12.20 13.23
CA ILE A 12 14.36 11.49 14.31
C ILE A 12 13.47 12.49 15.05
N LYS A 13 12.20 12.13 15.18
CA LYS A 13 11.22 12.81 16.01
C LYS A 13 10.74 11.84 17.09
N SER A 14 10.32 12.39 18.23
CA SER A 14 9.68 11.61 19.28
C SER A 14 8.37 10.98 18.78
N SER A 15 7.79 10.10 19.58
CA SER A 15 6.44 9.54 19.37
C SER A 15 5.32 10.60 19.35
N GLN A 16 5.61 11.82 19.83
CA GLN A 16 4.74 12.99 19.76
C GLN A 16 5.07 13.91 18.57
N GLY A 17 6.02 13.49 17.73
CA GLY A 17 6.50 14.17 16.52
C GLY A 17 7.25 15.48 16.75
N ILE A 18 7.83 15.64 17.94
CA ILE A 18 8.80 16.70 18.24
C ILE A 18 10.15 16.29 17.69
N SER A 19 10.82 17.16 16.92
CA SER A 19 12.18 16.90 16.42
C SER A 19 13.17 16.68 17.56
N VAL A 20 13.94 15.60 17.48
CA VAL A 20 14.93 15.21 18.50
C VAL A 20 16.34 15.38 17.95
N THR A 21 16.65 14.74 16.82
CA THR A 21 17.99 14.78 16.22
C THR A 21 17.95 14.55 14.71
N ARG A 22 19.06 14.86 14.06
CA ARG A 22 19.31 14.68 12.62
C ARG A 22 20.60 13.89 12.45
N ILE A 23 20.58 12.94 11.53
CA ILE A 23 21.71 12.07 11.19
C ILE A 23 22.06 12.28 9.72
N ASP A 24 23.32 12.56 9.46
CA ASP A 24 23.93 12.70 8.14
C ASP A 24 25.12 11.74 7.91
N ASP A 25 25.57 11.05 8.95
CA ASP A 25 26.71 10.13 9.00
C ASP A 25 26.31 8.67 9.24
N PHE A 26 25.22 8.22 8.60
CA PHE A 26 24.81 6.82 8.64
C PHE A 26 25.71 5.92 7.77
N LEU A 27 25.85 4.64 8.14
CA LEU A 27 26.61 3.65 7.38
C LEU A 27 25.83 3.13 6.17
N SER A 28 24.54 2.86 6.35
CA SER A 28 23.66 2.43 5.25
C SER A 28 22.21 2.79 5.56
N VAL A 29 21.43 2.95 4.50
CA VAL A 29 19.98 3.13 4.58
C VAL A 29 19.33 2.29 3.50
N GLN A 30 18.24 1.63 3.86
CA GLN A 30 17.33 1.00 2.94
C GLN A 30 15.93 1.52 3.24
N CYS A 31 15.20 1.95 2.20
CA CYS A 31 13.77 2.17 2.34
C CYS A 31 12.98 1.46 1.26
N ILE A 32 11.83 0.92 1.64
CA ILE A 32 10.84 0.33 0.76
C ILE A 32 9.55 1.11 0.98
N ARG A 33 8.97 1.65 -0.08
CA ARG A 33 7.65 2.27 -0.07
C ARG A 33 6.69 1.40 -0.87
N ARG A 34 5.46 1.22 -0.39
CA ARG A 34 4.45 0.36 -0.99
C ARG A 34 3.08 1.00 -0.98
N ILE A 35 2.30 0.74 -2.01
CA ILE A 35 0.87 1.06 -2.05
C ILE A 35 0.10 0.03 -1.21
N ASN A 36 -0.85 0.51 -0.38
CA ASN A 36 -1.75 -0.30 0.45
C ASN A 36 -1.06 -1.25 1.45
N GLN A 37 0.25 -1.16 1.63
CA GLN A 37 1.02 -2.02 2.53
C GLN A 37 2.03 -1.21 3.33
N PRO A 38 2.40 -1.66 4.54
CA PRO A 38 3.49 -1.02 5.26
C PRO A 38 4.77 -1.16 4.45
N GLY A 39 5.37 -0.02 4.12
CA GLY A 39 6.77 0.03 3.71
C GLY A 39 7.71 -0.26 4.87
N SER A 40 9.00 -0.04 4.67
CA SER A 40 10.01 -0.08 5.72
C SER A 40 11.08 0.97 5.51
N LEU A 41 11.65 1.43 6.60
CA LEU A 41 12.88 2.20 6.65
C LEU A 41 13.82 1.48 7.61
N GLU A 42 14.98 1.08 7.10
CA GLU A 42 16.05 0.49 7.89
C GLU A 42 17.31 1.32 7.71
N PHE A 43 18.01 1.59 8.80
CA PHE A 43 19.25 2.33 8.74
C PHE A 43 20.26 1.78 9.73
N THR A 44 21.53 1.93 9.37
CA THR A 44 22.66 1.39 10.11
C THR A 44 23.58 2.51 10.55
N LEU A 45 23.96 2.50 11.82
CA LEU A 45 24.86 3.47 12.44
C LEU A 45 26.08 2.76 13.07
N PRO A 46 27.18 3.49 13.30
CA PRO A 46 28.18 3.07 14.27
C PRO A 46 27.52 2.81 15.63
N GLY A 47 27.91 1.75 16.34
CA GLY A 47 27.26 1.33 17.58
C GLY A 47 27.43 2.30 18.76
N ASN A 48 28.37 3.23 18.65
CA ASN A 48 28.59 4.33 19.59
C ASN A 48 27.97 5.67 19.12
N HIS A 49 27.14 5.65 18.07
CA HIS A 49 26.57 6.86 17.51
C HIS A 49 25.60 7.54 18.51
N PRO A 50 25.74 8.85 18.78
CA PRO A 50 24.99 9.54 19.83
C PRO A 50 23.48 9.55 19.62
N ALA A 51 23.00 9.53 18.36
CA ALA A 51 21.56 9.46 18.08
C ALA A 51 20.88 8.16 18.54
N ILE A 52 21.63 7.09 18.84
CA ILE A 52 21.03 5.83 19.33
C ILE A 52 20.28 6.06 20.64
N SER A 53 20.81 6.87 21.55
CA SER A 53 20.17 7.19 22.83
C SER A 53 18.91 8.05 22.69
N SER A 54 18.71 8.65 21.52
CA SER A 54 17.56 9.50 21.20
C SER A 54 16.36 8.72 20.65
N LEU A 55 16.52 7.42 20.36
CA LEU A 55 15.46 6.57 19.85
C LEU A 55 14.62 6.01 21.01
N GLU A 56 13.34 6.37 21.02
CA GLU A 56 12.30 5.78 21.87
C GLU A 56 11.33 4.92 21.05
N ASP A 57 10.59 4.00 21.70
CA ASP A 57 9.54 3.21 21.05
C ASP A 57 8.60 4.13 20.26
N ARG A 58 8.38 3.79 18.98
CA ARG A 58 7.56 4.55 18.03
C ARG A 58 8.04 5.98 17.78
N SER A 59 9.33 6.26 17.95
CA SER A 59 9.94 7.44 17.33
C SER A 59 9.60 7.48 15.85
N ILE A 60 9.26 8.66 15.35
CA ILE A 60 9.00 8.87 13.93
C ILE A 60 10.35 9.13 13.26
N VAL A 61 10.74 8.22 12.38
CA VAL A 61 11.98 8.30 11.62
C VAL A 61 11.63 8.71 10.20
N GLU A 62 12.17 9.83 9.75
CA GLU A 62 11.95 10.37 8.40
C GLU A 62 13.23 10.29 7.59
N LEU A 63 13.17 9.69 6.40
CA LEU A 63 14.26 9.79 5.42
C LEU A 63 13.98 11.00 4.53
N TRP A 64 14.91 11.93 4.48
CA TRP A 64 14.86 13.10 3.62
C TRP A 64 15.88 12.97 2.51
N MET A 65 15.50 13.41 1.31
CA MET A 65 16.33 13.39 0.11
C MET A 65 16.32 14.78 -0.52
N SER A 66 17.45 15.18 -1.10
CA SER A 66 17.51 16.32 -2.02
C SER A 66 18.45 16.00 -3.18
N ASN A 67 18.20 16.60 -4.33
CA ASN A 67 19.13 16.58 -5.46
C ASN A 67 19.07 17.93 -6.16
N THR A 68 19.96 18.83 -5.75
CA THR A 68 19.97 20.21 -6.26
C THR A 68 20.37 20.30 -7.72
N SER A 69 21.20 19.36 -8.23
CA SER A 69 21.53 19.33 -9.67
C SER A 69 20.34 18.98 -10.55
N MET A 70 19.33 18.34 -9.98
CA MET A 70 18.09 17.96 -10.66
C MET A 70 16.93 18.89 -10.29
N GLY A 71 17.17 19.92 -9.46
CA GLY A 71 16.10 20.82 -8.99
C GLY A 71 15.17 20.18 -7.95
N LEU A 72 15.51 19.03 -7.37
CA LEU A 72 14.75 18.40 -6.30
C LEU A 72 15.12 19.05 -4.94
N PRO A 73 14.24 19.86 -4.34
CA PRO A 73 14.48 20.40 -3.00
C PRO A 73 14.47 19.28 -1.96
N TRP A 74 14.76 19.61 -0.69
CA TRP A 74 14.59 18.65 0.39
C TRP A 74 13.13 18.19 0.50
N THR A 75 12.90 16.91 0.23
CA THR A 75 11.60 16.27 0.36
C THR A 75 11.71 15.08 1.31
N CYS A 76 10.64 14.83 2.06
CA CYS A 76 10.56 13.64 2.90
C CYS A 76 10.16 12.46 2.02
N GLU A 77 11.08 11.54 1.84
CA GLU A 77 10.91 10.37 0.98
C GLU A 77 10.01 9.32 1.63
N THR A 78 10.30 8.98 2.88
CA THR A 78 9.51 8.00 3.63
C THR A 78 9.50 8.32 5.11
N ARG A 79 8.54 7.71 5.82
CA ARG A 79 8.44 7.73 7.27
C ARG A 79 8.27 6.32 7.80
N GLY A 80 8.97 6.00 8.88
CA GLY A 80 8.83 4.76 9.62
C GLY A 80 8.65 5.03 11.11
N LEU A 81 8.15 4.03 11.81
CA LEU A 81 8.06 4.03 13.27
C LEU A 81 9.15 3.12 13.83
N TYR A 82 10.08 3.64 14.63
CA TYR A 82 11.13 2.81 15.22
C TYR A 82 10.52 1.77 16.18
N LEU A 83 10.71 0.48 15.89
CA LEU A 83 10.13 -0.62 16.68
C LEU A 83 11.14 -1.71 17.05
N ALA A 84 12.24 -1.84 16.32
CA ALA A 84 13.21 -2.90 16.57
C ALA A 84 14.63 -2.43 16.28
N GLN A 85 15.58 -3.06 16.98
CA GLN A 85 17.01 -2.88 16.75
C GLN A 85 17.73 -4.22 16.68
N ASN A 86 18.83 -4.25 15.94
CA ASN A 86 19.83 -5.31 15.97
C ASN A 86 21.20 -4.68 16.24
N GLN A 87 21.99 -5.30 17.12
CA GLN A 87 23.36 -4.89 17.38
C GLN A 87 24.29 -6.08 17.12
N ARG A 88 25.34 -5.84 16.32
CA ARG A 88 26.34 -6.87 15.98
C ARG A 88 27.72 -6.32 16.25
N SER A 89 28.62 -7.18 16.73
CA SER A 89 30.01 -6.83 17.03
C SER A 89 30.93 -7.92 16.49
N SER A 90 31.48 -7.73 15.29
CA SER A 90 32.49 -8.63 14.72
C SER A 90 33.86 -7.94 14.57
N LEU A 91 33.89 -6.67 14.16
CA LEU A 91 35.10 -5.83 14.05
C LEU A 91 34.83 -4.35 14.42
N GLY A 92 33.77 -4.13 15.19
CA GLY A 92 33.18 -2.83 15.53
C GLY A 92 31.69 -3.03 15.80
N THR A 93 31.14 -2.35 16.81
CA THR A 93 29.71 -2.46 17.10
C THR A 93 28.94 -1.70 16.02
N VAL A 94 27.93 -2.35 15.45
CA VAL A 94 27.03 -1.77 14.45
C VAL A 94 25.62 -1.85 15.01
N PHE A 95 24.87 -0.76 14.84
CA PHE A 95 23.47 -0.65 15.23
C PHE A 95 22.61 -0.58 13.98
N THR A 96 21.59 -1.43 13.88
CA THR A 96 20.59 -1.37 12.80
C THR A 96 19.21 -1.15 13.41
N ALA A 97 18.52 -0.09 13.00
CA ALA A 97 17.13 0.18 13.35
C ALA A 97 16.19 -0.34 12.25
N SER A 98 15.07 -0.93 12.65
CA SER A 98 13.98 -1.31 11.75
C SER A 98 12.73 -0.51 12.07
N CYS A 99 12.25 0.23 11.07
CA CYS A 99 11.17 1.19 11.20
C CYS A 99 10.08 0.92 10.15
N PRO A 100 9.06 0.09 10.42
CA PRO A 100 7.98 -0.13 9.46
C PRO A 100 7.19 1.16 9.19
N GLY A 101 6.65 1.26 7.98
CA GLY A 101 5.86 2.40 7.53
C GLY A 101 4.57 2.59 8.34
N PRO A 102 3.95 3.78 8.28
CA PRO A 102 2.85 4.17 9.17
C PRO A 102 1.60 3.29 9.03
N LEU A 103 1.35 2.69 7.86
CA LEU A 103 0.27 1.72 7.66
C LEU A 103 0.35 0.52 8.62
N TRP A 104 1.51 0.24 9.20
CA TRP A 104 1.65 -0.74 10.28
C TRP A 104 0.73 -0.41 11.48
N LEU A 105 0.45 0.86 11.78
CA LEU A 105 -0.48 1.24 12.85
C LEU A 105 -1.86 0.59 12.67
N LEU A 106 -2.33 0.45 11.42
CA LEU A 106 -3.61 -0.18 11.10
C LEU A 106 -3.56 -1.70 11.30
N SER A 107 -2.39 -2.34 11.17
CA SER A 107 -2.23 -3.78 11.41
C SER A 107 -2.29 -4.13 12.89
N THR A 108 -2.04 -3.16 13.78
CA THR A 108 -2.10 -3.36 15.24
C THR A 108 -3.52 -3.48 15.79
N ARG A 109 -4.54 -3.40 14.93
CA ARG A 109 -5.95 -3.41 15.32
C ARG A 109 -6.74 -4.49 14.57
N ILE A 110 -7.75 -4.99 15.26
CA ILE A 110 -8.80 -5.84 14.71
C ILE A 110 -10.13 -5.09 14.75
N ILE A 111 -11.06 -5.51 13.89
CA ILE A 111 -12.45 -5.04 13.84
C ILE A 111 -13.22 -5.73 14.96
N ALA A 112 -13.00 -5.28 16.20
CA ALA A 112 -13.50 -5.92 17.42
C ALA A 112 -14.97 -5.60 17.70
N TYR A 113 -15.86 -5.86 16.74
CA TYR A 113 -17.30 -5.74 16.88
C TYR A 113 -17.94 -7.11 16.68
N PRO A 114 -19.09 -7.40 17.34
CA PRO A 114 -19.86 -8.60 17.02
C PRO A 114 -20.16 -8.69 15.53
N PRO A 115 -20.37 -9.90 14.97
CA PRO A 115 -20.78 -10.07 13.58
C PRO A 115 -22.06 -9.31 13.26
N ARG A 116 -22.15 -8.80 12.03
CA ARG A 116 -23.37 -8.19 11.45
C ARG A 116 -23.88 -6.94 12.16
N VAL A 117 -23.00 -6.17 12.79
CA VAL A 117 -23.35 -4.86 13.35
C VAL A 117 -23.21 -3.81 12.24
N SER A 118 -24.34 -3.22 11.85
CA SER A 118 -24.41 -2.21 10.78
C SER A 118 -23.48 -1.03 11.07
N GLY A 119 -22.69 -0.64 10.07
CA GLY A 119 -21.73 0.46 10.15
C GLY A 119 -20.55 0.18 11.09
N ARG A 120 -20.30 -1.08 11.48
CA ARG A 120 -19.20 -1.48 12.38
C ARG A 120 -18.46 -2.73 11.90
N SER A 121 -19.20 -3.80 11.62
CA SER A 121 -18.68 -5.07 11.12
C SER A 121 -19.42 -5.57 9.87
N LEU A 122 -20.56 -4.95 9.55
CA LEU A 122 -21.30 -5.09 8.31
C LEU A 122 -21.55 -3.70 7.73
N PHE A 123 -21.22 -3.54 6.46
CA PHE A 123 -21.35 -2.27 5.76
C PHE A 123 -22.04 -2.50 4.41
N SER A 124 -22.83 -1.52 4.00
CA SER A 124 -23.39 -1.39 2.67
C SER A 124 -23.24 0.07 2.26
N GLY A 125 -22.46 0.34 1.23
CA GLY A 125 -22.14 1.71 0.83
C GLY A 125 -20.92 1.80 -0.07
N GLU A 126 -20.46 3.02 -0.33
CA GLU A 126 -19.28 3.24 -1.17
C GLU A 126 -18.01 2.75 -0.48
N ALA A 127 -17.11 2.09 -1.22
CA ALA A 127 -15.88 1.51 -0.65
C ALA A 127 -15.03 2.52 0.14
N GLY A 128 -14.93 3.76 -0.34
CA GLY A 128 -14.23 4.83 0.39
C GLY A 128 -14.90 5.17 1.72
N TRP A 129 -16.24 5.22 1.76
CA TRP A 129 -16.98 5.42 3.00
C TRP A 129 -16.75 4.25 3.95
N ILE A 130 -16.85 3.01 3.47
CA ILE A 130 -16.59 1.79 4.26
C ILE A 130 -15.19 1.84 4.87
N ALA A 131 -14.16 2.14 4.07
CA ALA A 131 -12.78 2.24 4.53
C ALA A 131 -12.61 3.30 5.63
N ARG A 132 -13.21 4.49 5.43
CA ARG A 132 -13.20 5.57 6.43
C ARG A 132 -13.90 5.15 7.73
N GLN A 133 -15.06 4.49 7.66
CA GLN A 133 -15.76 4.00 8.85
C GLN A 133 -14.95 2.93 9.59
N LEU A 134 -14.33 2.00 8.85
CA LEU A 134 -13.48 0.96 9.41
C LEU A 134 -12.34 1.56 10.23
N VAL A 135 -11.64 2.56 9.68
CA VAL A 135 -10.57 3.25 10.41
C VAL A 135 -11.14 4.04 11.58
N ARG A 136 -12.18 4.86 11.37
CA ARG A 136 -12.83 5.69 12.39
C ARG A 136 -13.17 4.88 13.65
N PHE A 137 -13.91 3.80 13.49
CA PHE A 137 -14.42 2.99 14.60
C PHE A 137 -13.44 1.97 15.18
N ASN A 138 -12.21 1.86 14.63
CA ASN A 138 -11.20 0.92 15.14
C ASN A 138 -9.87 1.56 15.55
N THR A 139 -9.62 2.82 15.19
CA THR A 139 -8.35 3.50 15.53
C THR A 139 -8.51 4.87 16.16
N THR A 140 -9.65 5.55 16.02
CA THR A 140 -9.81 6.91 16.58
C THR A 140 -10.37 6.87 18.00
N ALA A 141 -10.73 8.03 18.57
CA ALA A 141 -11.48 8.10 19.83
C ALA A 141 -12.83 7.36 19.77
N GLU A 142 -13.40 7.17 18.57
CA GLU A 142 -14.63 6.42 18.37
C GLU A 142 -14.45 4.89 18.53
N ALA A 143 -13.22 4.40 18.58
CA ALA A 143 -12.91 3.00 18.87
C ALA A 143 -13.06 2.69 20.37
N SER A 144 -14.29 2.77 20.87
CA SER A 144 -14.63 2.64 22.29
C SER A 144 -15.69 1.58 22.55
N THR A 145 -15.74 1.06 23.77
CA THR A 145 -16.81 0.14 24.22
C THR A 145 -18.19 0.80 24.23
N THR A 146 -18.26 2.11 24.47
CA THR A 146 -19.50 2.90 24.35
C THR A 146 -20.09 2.85 22.94
N ASN A 147 -19.24 2.75 21.91
CA ASN A 147 -19.67 2.63 20.52
C ASN A 147 -19.91 1.18 20.06
N GLY A 148 -19.98 0.24 21.01
CA GLY A 148 -20.28 -1.18 20.76
C GLY A 148 -19.06 -2.06 20.46
N ARG A 149 -17.83 -1.52 20.57
CA ARG A 149 -16.61 -2.32 20.40
C ARG A 149 -16.43 -3.23 21.61
N LEU A 150 -15.90 -4.44 21.40
CA LEU A 150 -15.64 -5.40 22.49
C LEU A 150 -14.54 -4.94 23.45
N ARG A 151 -13.69 -4.00 23.03
CA ARG A 151 -12.62 -3.40 23.82
C ARG A 151 -12.31 -2.00 23.26
N ASN A 152 -11.73 -1.10 24.05
CA ASN A 152 -11.18 0.15 23.53
C ASN A 152 -10.00 -0.12 22.55
N GLY A 153 -9.92 0.66 21.48
CA GLY A 153 -9.03 0.44 20.34
C GLY A 153 -8.29 1.67 19.83
N GLY A 154 -8.42 2.82 20.50
CA GLY A 154 -7.77 4.07 20.08
C GLY A 154 -6.28 3.91 19.80
N VAL A 155 -5.82 4.58 18.75
CA VAL A 155 -4.44 4.78 18.35
C VAL A 155 -4.23 6.28 18.32
N ASN A 156 -3.29 6.77 19.14
CA ASN A 156 -3.04 8.20 19.22
C ASN A 156 -2.60 8.77 17.87
N GLY A 157 -3.21 9.89 17.47
CA GLY A 157 -2.84 10.64 16.28
C GLY A 157 -3.51 10.19 14.97
N ILE A 158 -4.25 9.08 14.92
CA ILE A 158 -4.98 8.74 13.68
C ILE A 158 -6.24 9.60 13.56
N VAL A 159 -6.36 10.25 12.41
CA VAL A 159 -7.51 11.06 12.00
C VAL A 159 -8.03 10.52 10.67
N VAL A 160 -9.33 10.55 10.46
CA VAL A 160 -9.96 10.14 9.19
C VAL A 160 -10.37 11.40 8.45
N GLU A 161 -10.03 11.50 7.17
CA GLU A 161 -10.47 12.62 6.34
C GLU A 161 -12.00 12.71 6.23
N ALA A 162 -12.50 13.91 5.90
CA ALA A 162 -13.91 14.09 5.62
C ALA A 162 -14.33 13.26 4.40
N ASP A 163 -15.56 12.79 4.41
CA ASP A 163 -16.11 12.04 3.28
C ASP A 163 -16.35 12.99 2.10
N SER A 164 -15.65 12.78 0.99
CA SER A 164 -15.91 13.49 -0.26
C SER A 164 -16.99 12.83 -1.12
N GLY A 165 -17.55 11.71 -0.66
CA GLY A 165 -18.47 10.87 -1.43
C GLY A 165 -17.83 10.25 -2.67
N GLY A 166 -18.65 9.48 -3.39
CA GLY A 166 -18.30 8.83 -4.64
C GLY A 166 -17.57 7.50 -4.44
N GLY A 167 -17.86 6.56 -5.34
CA GLY A 167 -17.17 5.29 -5.43
C GLY A 167 -18.08 4.14 -5.85
N LEU A 168 -17.50 2.95 -5.98
CA LEU A 168 -18.28 1.74 -6.20
C LEU A 168 -19.01 1.38 -4.90
N GLN A 169 -20.33 1.17 -5.01
CA GLN A 169 -21.13 0.57 -3.96
C GLN A 169 -20.62 -0.85 -3.69
N PHE A 170 -20.52 -1.22 -2.42
CA PHE A 170 -19.94 -2.47 -1.97
C PHE A 170 -20.58 -2.92 -0.65
N ASP A 171 -20.79 -4.21 -0.49
CA ASP A 171 -21.14 -4.79 0.80
C ASP A 171 -19.90 -5.45 1.41
N TRP A 172 -19.68 -5.22 2.70
CA TRP A 172 -18.48 -5.69 3.38
C TRP A 172 -18.80 -6.21 4.77
N GLU A 173 -18.46 -7.48 5.02
CA GLU A 173 -18.53 -8.10 6.34
C GLU A 173 -17.12 -8.48 6.78
N CYS A 174 -16.74 -8.05 7.99
CA CYS A 174 -15.33 -8.07 8.42
C CYS A 174 -15.18 -8.15 9.95
N ALA A 175 -16.15 -8.76 10.63
CA ALA A 175 -16.08 -8.94 12.07
C ALA A 175 -14.83 -9.72 12.48
N CYS A 176 -14.10 -9.21 13.48
CA CYS A 176 -12.87 -9.79 14.04
C CYS A 176 -11.68 -9.90 13.07
N ASP A 177 -11.79 -9.44 11.82
CA ASP A 177 -10.65 -9.39 10.90
C ASP A 177 -9.60 -8.36 11.37
N ASN A 178 -8.35 -8.56 10.94
CA ASN A 178 -7.32 -7.54 11.04
C ASN A 178 -7.71 -6.33 10.18
N LEU A 179 -7.64 -5.13 10.76
CA LEU A 179 -8.11 -3.90 10.10
C LEU A 179 -7.35 -3.62 8.79
N LEU A 180 -6.01 -3.66 8.81
CA LEU A 180 -5.21 -3.44 7.61
C LEU A 180 -5.51 -4.49 6.54
N ALA A 181 -5.60 -5.77 6.92
CA ALA A 181 -5.91 -6.84 5.99
C ALA A 181 -7.30 -6.67 5.35
N SER A 182 -8.31 -6.24 6.11
CA SER A 182 -9.63 -5.92 5.56
C SER A 182 -9.58 -4.75 4.58
N LEU A 183 -8.85 -3.68 4.89
CA LEU A 183 -8.67 -2.54 3.99
C LEU A 183 -7.94 -2.94 2.71
N GLN A 184 -6.92 -3.79 2.79
CA GLN A 184 -6.20 -4.33 1.63
C GLN A 184 -7.11 -5.15 0.72
N LYS A 185 -7.92 -6.05 1.29
CA LYS A 185 -8.89 -6.82 0.51
C LYS A 185 -9.94 -5.91 -0.15
N LEU A 186 -10.42 -4.88 0.57
CA LEU A 186 -11.38 -3.92 0.05
C LEU A 186 -10.78 -3.10 -1.11
N GLY A 187 -9.59 -2.52 -0.91
CA GLY A 187 -8.87 -1.77 -1.94
C GLY A 187 -8.56 -2.62 -3.17
N GLN A 188 -8.14 -3.88 -2.99
CA GLN A 188 -7.96 -4.82 -4.11
C GLN A 188 -9.27 -5.10 -4.85
N ALA A 189 -10.38 -5.27 -4.13
CA ALA A 189 -11.67 -5.57 -4.74
C ALA A 189 -12.19 -4.45 -5.64
N VAL A 190 -11.92 -3.19 -5.29
CA VAL A 190 -12.39 -2.01 -6.05
C VAL A 190 -11.30 -1.29 -6.84
N GLY A 191 -10.05 -1.76 -6.81
CA GLY A 191 -8.92 -1.14 -7.50
C GLY A 191 -8.59 0.25 -6.96
N SER A 192 -8.61 0.41 -5.63
CA SER A 192 -8.39 1.68 -4.94
C SER A 192 -7.20 1.64 -4.00
N ASP A 193 -6.58 2.79 -3.82
CA ASP A 193 -5.45 2.99 -2.94
C ASP A 193 -5.84 3.70 -1.64
N PHE A 194 -5.03 3.54 -0.61
CA PHE A 194 -5.14 4.25 0.66
C PHE A 194 -3.78 4.42 1.33
N ASP A 195 -3.67 5.44 2.18
CA ASP A 195 -2.45 5.71 2.93
C ASP A 195 -2.73 6.42 4.27
N LEU A 196 -1.71 6.47 5.14
CA LEU A 196 -1.67 7.33 6.32
C LEU A 196 -0.68 8.49 6.09
N ILE A 197 -1.22 9.67 5.80
CA ILE A 197 -0.44 10.88 5.54
C ILE A 197 -0.09 11.56 6.86
N TYR A 198 1.21 11.75 7.10
CA TYR A 198 1.67 12.49 8.28
C TYR A 198 1.45 14.00 8.12
N LEU A 199 0.67 14.58 9.03
CA LEU A 199 0.57 16.02 9.23
C LEU A 199 1.15 16.35 10.63
N PRO A 200 2.31 17.04 10.67
CA PRO A 200 2.92 17.45 11.93
C PRO A 200 1.96 18.27 12.81
N PRO A 201 2.13 18.23 14.15
CA PRO A 201 3.20 17.52 14.85
C PRO A 201 2.87 16.06 15.18
N LYS A 202 1.65 15.53 14.99
CA LYS A 202 1.33 14.17 15.48
C LYS A 202 0.26 13.42 14.68
N ASN A 203 -0.33 14.02 13.66
CA ASN A 203 -1.52 13.44 13.05
C ASN A 203 -1.16 12.55 11.86
N TRP A 204 -1.80 11.37 11.80
CA TRP A 204 -1.78 10.43 10.69
C TRP A 204 -3.17 10.43 10.06
N TYR A 205 -3.31 11.13 8.94
CA TYR A 205 -4.56 11.25 8.23
C TYR A 205 -4.74 10.05 7.32
N PHE A 206 -5.76 9.25 7.61
CA PHE A 206 -6.21 8.21 6.70
C PHE A 206 -6.86 8.85 5.48
N ARG A 207 -6.30 8.52 4.32
CA ARG A 207 -6.76 8.98 3.02
C ARG A 207 -7.13 7.80 2.13
N TRP A 208 -8.27 7.90 1.48
CA TRP A 208 -8.72 6.97 0.47
C TRP A 208 -8.68 7.63 -0.91
N TYR A 209 -8.13 6.92 -1.89
CA TYR A 209 -8.07 7.36 -3.27
C TYR A 209 -9.06 6.52 -4.09
N ASN A 210 -9.98 7.20 -4.79
CA ASN A 210 -10.88 6.54 -5.73
C ASN A 210 -10.08 6.17 -6.99
N GLY A 211 -9.48 4.98 -6.99
CA GLY A 211 -8.50 4.56 -7.99
C GLY A 211 -7.07 4.64 -7.46
N ILE A 212 -6.16 5.19 -8.26
CA ILE A 212 -4.73 5.26 -7.91
C ILE A 212 -4.40 6.48 -7.04
N SER A 213 -3.39 6.37 -6.18
CA SER A 213 -2.91 7.49 -5.36
C SER A 213 -2.03 8.49 -6.13
N GLY A 214 -1.47 8.07 -7.27
CA GLY A 214 -0.64 8.90 -8.15
C GLY A 214 -1.43 9.51 -9.31
N SER A 215 -0.71 9.93 -10.34
CA SER A 215 -1.24 10.46 -11.59
C SER A 215 -1.03 9.50 -12.75
N ASP A 216 -1.83 9.64 -13.80
CA ASP A 216 -1.53 8.97 -15.08
C ASP A 216 -0.38 9.71 -15.77
N ARG A 217 0.74 9.01 -15.92
CA ARG A 217 1.97 9.47 -16.57
C ARG A 217 2.37 8.55 -17.71
N THR A 218 1.43 7.78 -18.27
CA THR A 218 1.73 6.80 -19.32
C THR A 218 2.34 7.42 -20.58
N GLU A 219 2.12 8.71 -20.82
CA GLU A 219 2.72 9.46 -21.94
C GLU A 219 4.08 10.08 -21.61
N SER A 220 4.33 10.45 -20.34
CA SER A 220 5.53 11.19 -19.94
C SER A 220 6.59 10.33 -19.23
N ALA A 221 6.18 9.22 -18.62
CA ALA A 221 7.04 8.29 -17.90
C ALA A 221 7.08 6.93 -18.61
N ILE A 222 8.08 6.78 -19.50
CA ILE A 222 8.28 5.59 -20.31
C ILE A 222 9.60 4.92 -19.92
N PHE A 223 9.52 3.69 -19.41
CA PHE A 223 10.67 2.87 -19.06
C PHE A 223 10.96 1.86 -20.16
N ASP A 224 12.17 1.87 -20.70
CA ASP A 224 12.60 0.93 -21.72
C ASP A 224 14.13 0.77 -21.78
N LEU A 225 14.61 -0.35 -22.32
CA LEU A 225 16.06 -0.60 -22.39
C LEU A 225 16.77 0.32 -23.40
N GLY A 226 16.08 0.74 -24.46
CA GLY A 226 16.64 1.57 -25.52
C GLY A 226 16.89 3.02 -25.08
N SER A 227 16.03 3.55 -24.23
CA SER A 227 16.15 4.84 -23.53
C SER A 227 17.19 4.79 -22.40
N GLY A 228 17.69 3.60 -22.07
CA GLY A 228 18.74 3.40 -21.07
C GLY A 228 18.33 3.72 -19.63
N ASN A 229 17.03 3.86 -19.36
CA ASN A 229 16.47 4.16 -18.04
C ASN A 229 15.97 2.91 -17.29
N MET A 230 15.90 1.76 -17.96
CA MET A 230 15.56 0.45 -17.39
C MET A 230 16.78 -0.49 -17.42
N LEU A 231 17.00 -1.23 -16.33
CA LEU A 231 18.07 -2.21 -16.17
C LEU A 231 17.51 -3.52 -15.58
N GLU A 232 18.05 -4.65 -16.03
CA GLU A 232 17.76 -5.98 -15.46
C GLU A 232 16.25 -6.30 -15.33
N PRO A 233 15.43 -6.15 -16.39
CA PRO A 233 14.00 -6.40 -16.30
C PRO A 233 13.69 -7.88 -16.10
N VAL A 234 12.82 -8.16 -15.15
CA VAL A 234 12.22 -9.46 -14.87
C VAL A 234 10.71 -9.32 -15.08
N TYR A 235 10.19 -10.04 -16.06
CA TYR A 235 8.76 -10.09 -16.36
C TYR A 235 8.21 -11.46 -15.95
N VAL A 236 7.15 -11.44 -15.16
CA VAL A 236 6.42 -12.62 -14.71
C VAL A 236 4.98 -12.48 -15.14
N PHE A 237 4.52 -13.43 -15.94
CA PHE A 237 3.11 -13.60 -16.27
C PHE A 237 2.68 -14.98 -15.75
N ASP A 238 1.79 -14.99 -14.77
CA ASP A 238 1.24 -16.21 -14.19
C ASP A 238 -0.28 -16.26 -14.38
N SER A 239 -0.71 -17.10 -15.32
CA SER A 239 -2.12 -17.41 -15.57
C SER A 239 -2.52 -18.81 -15.09
N ARG A 240 -1.64 -19.55 -14.39
CA ARG A 240 -1.88 -20.97 -14.04
C ARG A 240 -3.10 -21.17 -13.15
N GLN A 241 -3.41 -20.19 -12.30
CA GLN A 241 -4.59 -20.18 -11.44
C GLN A 241 -5.63 -19.15 -11.88
N ALA A 242 -5.46 -18.54 -13.06
CA ALA A 242 -6.34 -17.50 -13.49
C ALA A 242 -7.77 -18.03 -13.70
N LYS A 243 -8.75 -17.26 -13.26
CA LYS A 243 -10.18 -17.49 -13.45
C LYS A 243 -10.77 -16.25 -14.10
N ASN A 244 -11.51 -16.48 -15.18
CA ASN A 244 -12.25 -15.43 -15.88
C ASN A 244 -13.76 -15.55 -15.66
N VAL A 245 -14.22 -16.56 -14.92
CA VAL A 245 -15.63 -16.73 -14.54
C VAL A 245 -15.73 -17.17 -13.09
N ILE A 246 -16.56 -16.47 -12.31
CA ILE A 246 -16.93 -16.85 -10.94
C ILE A 246 -18.44 -17.12 -10.87
N VAL A 247 -18.82 -18.33 -10.47
CA VAL A 247 -20.21 -18.69 -10.17
C VAL A 247 -20.41 -18.60 -8.66
N ALA A 248 -21.41 -17.83 -8.19
CA ALA A 248 -21.62 -17.61 -6.76
C ALA A 248 -23.01 -18.05 -6.29
N SER A 249 -23.10 -18.53 -5.05
CA SER A 249 -24.40 -18.88 -4.43
C SER A 249 -24.42 -18.53 -2.95
N GLY A 250 -25.60 -18.28 -2.41
CA GLY A 250 -25.82 -17.97 -1.00
C GLY A 250 -27.26 -18.23 -0.57
N PHE A 251 -27.67 -17.70 0.59
CA PHE A 251 -29.03 -17.84 1.12
C PHE A 251 -29.56 -16.49 1.58
N ASP A 252 -30.73 -16.09 1.10
CA ASP A 252 -31.34 -14.83 1.50
C ASP A 252 -31.71 -14.80 2.99
N SER A 253 -32.18 -13.64 3.45
CA SER A 253 -32.66 -13.48 4.82
C SER A 253 -33.82 -14.40 5.21
N ALA A 254 -34.53 -15.00 4.25
CA ALA A 254 -35.62 -15.94 4.45
C ALA A 254 -35.16 -17.41 4.42
N GLY A 255 -33.86 -17.67 4.20
CA GLY A 255 -33.30 -19.01 4.07
C GLY A 255 -33.56 -19.65 2.70
N SER A 256 -34.09 -18.90 1.74
CA SER A 256 -34.20 -19.34 0.35
C SER A 256 -32.83 -19.27 -0.31
N GLN A 257 -32.48 -20.33 -1.05
CA GLN A 257 -31.23 -20.36 -1.78
C GLN A 257 -31.23 -19.26 -2.84
N ILE A 258 -30.32 -18.30 -2.68
CA ILE A 258 -29.98 -17.36 -3.74
C ILE A 258 -28.95 -18.06 -4.62
N PHE A 259 -29.37 -18.49 -5.80
CA PHE A 259 -28.45 -18.67 -6.89
C PHE A 259 -28.25 -17.31 -7.55
N ASN A 260 -27.10 -16.66 -7.32
CA ASN A 260 -26.60 -15.67 -8.26
C ASN A 260 -25.62 -16.37 -9.18
N VAL A 261 -26.17 -17.12 -10.12
CA VAL A 261 -25.57 -17.05 -11.45
C VAL A 261 -25.94 -15.64 -11.89
N GLN A 262 -24.99 -14.71 -12.03
CA GLN A 262 -25.28 -13.48 -12.76
C GLN A 262 -25.61 -13.90 -14.20
N GLU A 263 -26.87 -14.20 -14.47
CA GLU A 263 -27.41 -14.47 -15.81
C GLU A 263 -27.87 -13.13 -16.39
N GLY A 264 -27.10 -12.52 -17.31
CA GLY A 264 -27.57 -11.48 -18.25
C GLY A 264 -28.13 -10.16 -17.65
N LEU A 265 -27.55 -8.96 -17.70
CA LEU A 265 -26.67 -8.37 -18.70
C LEU A 265 -25.50 -9.28 -19.03
N TRP A 266 -25.37 -9.62 -20.32
CA TRP A 266 -24.09 -10.04 -20.82
C TRP A 266 -23.13 -8.90 -20.56
N THR A 267 -22.43 -8.97 -19.44
CA THR A 267 -21.02 -8.68 -19.45
C THR A 267 -20.41 -9.92 -18.84
N VAL A 268 -19.87 -10.77 -19.70
CA VAL A 268 -18.65 -11.46 -19.31
C VAL A 268 -17.76 -10.35 -18.71
N GLN A 269 -17.36 -10.42 -17.45
CA GLN A 269 -16.11 -9.75 -17.10
C GLN A 269 -15.02 -10.63 -17.65
N GLU A 270 -14.91 -10.51 -18.97
CA GLU A 270 -13.67 -10.56 -19.65
C GLU A 270 -12.75 -9.70 -18.76
N GLY A 271 -11.66 -10.26 -18.24
CA GLY A 271 -10.47 -9.43 -18.33
C GLY A 271 -10.36 -9.02 -19.81
N ASP A 272 -9.56 -8.03 -20.16
CA ASP A 272 -9.39 -7.69 -21.59
C ASP A 272 -8.94 -8.90 -22.48
N ASP A 273 -8.77 -10.09 -21.89
CA ASP A 273 -8.36 -11.39 -22.39
C ASP A 273 -9.44 -12.50 -22.54
N TYR A 274 -10.74 -12.33 -22.26
CA TYR A 274 -11.70 -13.43 -22.50
C TYR A 274 -11.89 -13.69 -23.99
N LEU A 275 -11.86 -14.97 -24.32
CA LEU A 275 -12.09 -15.49 -25.65
C LEU A 275 -12.88 -16.79 -25.50
N GLU A 276 -13.91 -16.94 -26.33
CA GLU A 276 -14.69 -18.18 -26.43
C GLU A 276 -13.72 -19.35 -26.71
N GLY A 277 -13.71 -20.36 -25.83
CA GLY A 277 -12.75 -21.47 -25.86
C GLY A 277 -11.56 -21.36 -24.90
N ARG A 278 -11.46 -20.29 -24.10
CA ARG A 278 -10.44 -20.10 -23.03
C ARG A 278 -11.08 -19.83 -21.66
N THR A 279 -12.13 -20.58 -21.31
CA THR A 279 -12.87 -20.41 -20.05
C THR A 279 -12.21 -21.16 -18.89
N ALA A 280 -12.02 -20.48 -17.76
CA ALA A 280 -11.54 -21.07 -16.51
C ALA A 280 -12.45 -20.59 -15.35
N GLU A 281 -13.25 -21.52 -14.84
CA GLU A 281 -14.29 -21.23 -13.85
C GLU A 281 -13.83 -21.49 -12.41
N SER A 282 -14.43 -20.76 -11.48
CA SER A 282 -14.39 -21.05 -10.05
C SER A 282 -15.76 -20.83 -9.42
N TYR A 283 -16.02 -21.56 -8.34
CA TYR A 283 -17.27 -21.49 -7.61
C TYR A 283 -17.06 -20.90 -6.21
N LEU A 284 -17.93 -19.99 -5.82
CA LEU A 284 -17.96 -19.33 -4.52
C LEU A 284 -19.29 -19.59 -3.82
N HIS A 285 -19.26 -20.39 -2.75
CA HIS A 285 -20.41 -20.53 -1.87
C HIS A 285 -20.29 -19.56 -0.67
N VAL A 286 -21.32 -18.75 -0.46
CA VAL A 286 -21.41 -17.77 0.63
C VAL A 286 -22.64 -18.10 1.49
N PRO A 287 -22.53 -19.02 2.46
CA PRO A 287 -23.68 -19.57 3.21
C PRO A 287 -24.41 -18.53 4.08
N ASN A 288 -23.84 -17.35 4.26
CA ASN A 288 -24.32 -16.29 5.14
C ASN A 288 -24.78 -15.02 4.39
N CYS A 289 -24.88 -15.09 3.06
CA CYS A 289 -25.09 -13.95 2.17
C CYS A 289 -26.56 -13.58 2.01
N LYS A 290 -27.04 -12.50 2.64
CA LYS A 290 -28.47 -12.22 2.75
C LYS A 290 -29.05 -11.42 1.58
N THR A 291 -28.20 -10.83 0.74
CA THR A 291 -28.60 -9.99 -0.38
C THR A 291 -27.90 -10.42 -1.67
N GLY A 292 -28.52 -10.18 -2.82
CA GLY A 292 -27.86 -10.39 -4.11
C GLY A 292 -26.65 -9.48 -4.32
N PHE A 293 -26.66 -8.29 -3.69
CA PHE A 293 -25.60 -7.29 -3.79
C PHE A 293 -24.32 -7.74 -3.06
N GLU A 294 -24.45 -8.31 -1.86
CA GLU A 294 -23.36 -8.93 -1.11
C GLU A 294 -22.72 -10.06 -1.90
N LEU A 295 -23.54 -10.90 -2.55
CA LEU A 295 -23.07 -12.02 -3.34
C LEU A 295 -22.26 -11.54 -4.55
N ALA A 296 -22.74 -10.50 -5.24
CA ALA A 296 -22.07 -9.89 -6.39
C ALA A 296 -20.75 -9.21 -6.00
N GLY A 297 -20.70 -8.49 -4.88
CA GLY A 297 -19.48 -7.87 -4.37
C GLY A 297 -18.39 -8.90 -4.04
N ARG A 298 -18.74 -9.99 -3.35
CA ARG A 298 -17.80 -11.08 -3.03
C ARG A 298 -17.34 -11.83 -4.30
N ALA A 299 -18.23 -12.07 -5.26
CA ALA A 299 -17.89 -12.68 -6.53
C ALA A 299 -16.89 -11.81 -7.33
N LYS A 300 -17.14 -10.50 -7.43
CA LYS A 300 -16.24 -9.55 -8.10
C LYS A 300 -14.87 -9.46 -7.43
N ALA A 301 -14.82 -9.48 -6.10
CA ALA A 301 -13.56 -9.52 -5.36
C ALA A 301 -12.74 -10.79 -5.68
N LEU A 302 -13.40 -11.95 -5.73
CA LEU A 302 -12.74 -13.21 -6.10
C LEU A 302 -12.28 -13.18 -7.56
N LEU A 303 -13.09 -12.66 -8.47
CA LEU A 303 -12.73 -12.51 -9.88
C LEU A 303 -11.48 -11.64 -10.05
N ASN A 304 -11.45 -10.46 -9.43
CA ASN A 304 -10.28 -9.57 -9.45
C ASN A 304 -9.03 -10.22 -8.86
N LYS A 305 -9.15 -11.01 -7.79
CA LYS A 305 -8.04 -11.78 -7.21
C LYS A 305 -7.57 -12.91 -8.13
N SER A 306 -8.44 -13.41 -8.98
CA SER A 306 -8.18 -14.57 -9.84
C SER A 306 -7.77 -14.16 -11.25
N LYS A 307 -7.57 -12.88 -11.56
CA LYS A 307 -7.02 -12.45 -12.84
C LYS A 307 -5.58 -12.97 -13.03
N PRO A 308 -5.11 -13.17 -14.27
CA PRO A 308 -3.70 -13.41 -14.55
C PRO A 308 -2.84 -12.38 -13.81
N GLN A 309 -1.82 -12.85 -13.11
CA GLN A 309 -0.91 -12.00 -12.38
C GLN A 309 0.23 -11.61 -13.32
N GLU A 310 0.29 -10.35 -13.69
CA GLU A 310 1.34 -9.79 -14.52
C GLU A 310 2.16 -8.81 -13.70
N GLN A 311 3.45 -9.07 -13.56
CA GLN A 311 4.38 -8.27 -12.78
C GLN A 311 5.64 -8.00 -13.59
N ILE A 312 6.14 -6.77 -13.54
CA ILE A 312 7.43 -6.41 -14.09
C ILE A 312 8.27 -5.68 -13.06
N LYS A 313 9.49 -6.17 -12.88
CA LYS A 313 10.42 -5.65 -11.88
C LYS A 313 11.74 -5.32 -12.56
N PHE A 314 12.29 -4.16 -12.27
CA PHE A 314 13.55 -3.73 -12.86
C PHE A 314 14.25 -2.71 -11.99
N ARG A 315 15.56 -2.53 -12.22
CA ARG A 315 16.32 -1.43 -11.65
C ARG A 315 16.20 -0.22 -12.56
N ILE A 316 16.06 0.95 -11.96
CA ILE A 316 15.97 2.19 -12.71
C ILE A 316 17.33 2.85 -12.74
N ARG A 317 17.78 3.19 -13.94
CA ARG A 317 18.86 4.17 -14.11
C ARG A 317 18.23 5.54 -14.26
N GLN A 318 18.44 6.41 -13.28
CA GLN A 318 18.02 7.81 -13.39
C GLN A 318 18.73 8.47 -14.58
N VAL A 319 17.93 9.08 -15.45
CA VAL A 319 18.39 9.84 -16.63
C VAL A 319 17.79 11.24 -16.57
N ASP A 320 18.39 12.20 -17.27
CA ASP A 320 17.99 13.61 -17.15
C ASP A 320 16.52 13.88 -17.54
N MET A 321 15.92 13.02 -18.37
CA MET A 321 14.54 13.15 -18.85
C MET A 321 13.52 12.32 -18.07
N LEU A 322 13.95 11.48 -17.11
CA LEU A 322 13.04 10.65 -16.33
C LEU A 322 13.61 10.37 -14.95
N GLN A 323 13.16 11.16 -13.98
CA GLN A 323 13.73 11.25 -12.64
C GLN A 323 12.70 10.98 -11.57
N TYR A 324 13.07 10.12 -10.62
CA TYR A 324 12.27 9.83 -9.45
C TYR A 324 12.14 11.05 -8.55
N GLY A 325 10.93 11.32 -8.08
CA GLY A 325 10.64 12.47 -7.22
C GLY A 325 10.41 13.78 -7.99
N ILE A 326 10.50 13.75 -9.33
CA ILE A 326 10.21 14.87 -10.22
C ILE A 326 9.22 14.44 -11.29
N ASP A 327 9.60 13.47 -12.12
CA ASP A 327 8.85 13.05 -13.29
C ASP A 327 7.90 11.90 -13.01
N TYR A 328 8.21 11.07 -12.01
CA TYR A 328 7.36 9.99 -11.55
C TYR A 328 7.52 9.73 -10.04
N PHE A 329 6.47 9.19 -9.44
CA PHE A 329 6.31 8.95 -8.02
C PHE A 329 5.68 7.58 -7.76
N LEU A 330 5.72 7.13 -6.50
CA LEU A 330 4.95 5.97 -6.05
C LEU A 330 3.45 6.20 -6.33
N GLY A 331 2.79 5.19 -6.89
CA GLY A 331 1.37 5.21 -7.20
C GLY A 331 1.02 5.77 -8.58
N ASP A 332 1.97 6.37 -9.30
CA ASP A 332 1.76 6.83 -10.68
C ASP A 332 1.55 5.64 -11.62
N LYS A 333 0.73 5.85 -12.66
CA LYS A 333 0.60 4.91 -13.77
C LYS A 333 1.59 5.28 -14.86
N VAL A 334 2.43 4.34 -15.28
CA VAL A 334 3.56 4.57 -16.20
C VAL A 334 3.57 3.55 -17.33
N THR A 335 4.33 3.83 -18.38
CA THR A 335 4.50 2.91 -19.50
C THR A 335 5.83 2.16 -19.37
N VAL A 336 5.80 0.84 -19.57
CA VAL A 336 7.00 -0.01 -19.64
C VAL A 336 7.03 -0.72 -20.99
N ARG A 337 8.12 -0.58 -21.73
CA ARG A 337 8.33 -1.28 -23.01
C ARG A 337 9.37 -2.36 -22.83
N TRP A 338 8.94 -3.62 -22.94
CA TRP A 338 9.81 -4.78 -22.76
C TRP A 338 9.46 -5.93 -23.69
N ALA A 339 10.48 -6.51 -24.33
CA ALA A 339 10.35 -7.66 -25.23
C ALA A 339 9.24 -7.52 -26.30
N GLY A 340 9.09 -6.31 -26.87
CA GLY A 340 8.06 -6.00 -27.87
C GLY A 340 6.68 -5.66 -27.31
N ASN A 341 6.46 -5.82 -26.00
CA ASN A 341 5.22 -5.44 -25.33
C ASN A 341 5.28 -3.99 -24.84
N THR A 342 4.12 -3.33 -24.84
CA THR A 342 3.91 -2.04 -24.18
C THR A 342 2.89 -2.24 -23.09
N LEU A 343 3.32 -2.09 -21.84
CA LEU A 343 2.51 -2.30 -20.65
C LEU A 343 2.27 -0.96 -19.96
N GLN A 344 1.03 -0.68 -19.57
CA GLN A 344 0.70 0.45 -18.70
C GLN A 344 0.38 -0.07 -17.31
N LYS A 345 1.22 0.27 -16.33
CA LYS A 345 1.18 -0.34 -14.99
C LYS A 345 1.40 0.70 -13.90
N GLN A 346 0.93 0.40 -12.69
CA GLN A 346 1.08 1.31 -11.56
C GLN A 346 2.40 1.03 -10.85
N VAL A 347 3.13 2.10 -10.46
CA VAL A 347 4.31 1.98 -9.60
C VAL A 347 3.86 1.62 -8.19
N ARG A 348 3.93 0.34 -7.81
CA ARG A 348 3.40 -0.15 -6.52
C ARG A 348 4.43 -0.26 -5.43
N GLU A 349 5.70 -0.44 -5.79
CA GLU A 349 6.80 -0.45 -4.83
C GLU A 349 8.03 0.29 -5.36
N ILE A 350 8.65 1.05 -4.48
CA ILE A 350 9.93 1.72 -4.72
C ILE A 350 10.88 1.36 -3.59
N LYS A 351 12.07 0.89 -3.96
CA LYS A 351 13.12 0.50 -3.04
C LYS A 351 14.38 1.31 -3.32
N ILE A 352 14.84 2.04 -2.30
CA ILE A 352 16.07 2.82 -2.32
C ILE A 352 17.06 2.11 -1.41
N LEU A 353 18.26 1.82 -1.92
CA LEU A 353 19.39 1.36 -1.12
C LEU A 353 20.53 2.37 -1.23
N LEU A 354 21.08 2.71 -0.08
CA LEU A 354 22.27 3.55 0.08
C LEU A 354 23.30 2.75 0.86
N GLN A 355 24.43 2.48 0.22
CA GLN A 355 25.57 1.77 0.80
C GLN A 355 26.76 2.72 1.05
N PRO A 356 27.72 2.34 1.91
CA PRO A 356 28.88 3.17 2.25
C PRO A 356 29.77 3.58 1.07
N ASP A 357 29.69 2.88 -0.08
CA ASP A 357 30.48 3.16 -1.28
C ASP A 357 29.80 4.16 -2.25
N GLU A 358 28.85 4.96 -1.74
CA GLU A 358 28.05 5.94 -2.49
C GLU A 358 27.26 5.35 -3.67
N LYS A 359 27.10 4.03 -3.75
CA LYS A 359 26.19 3.41 -4.71
C LYS A 359 24.78 3.54 -4.19
N GLN A 360 24.03 4.42 -4.86
CA GLN A 360 22.58 4.45 -4.78
C GLN A 360 22.00 3.48 -5.82
N ASP A 361 21.27 2.47 -5.33
CA ASP A 361 20.46 1.61 -6.18
C ASP A 361 18.99 1.94 -5.98
N LEU A 362 18.33 2.33 -7.08
CA LEU A 362 16.88 2.43 -7.14
C LEU A 362 16.34 1.19 -7.86
N GLU A 363 15.53 0.44 -7.15
CA GLU A 363 14.81 -0.73 -7.65
C GLU A 363 13.33 -0.41 -7.58
N VAL A 364 12.62 -0.67 -8.68
CA VAL A 364 11.18 -0.38 -8.77
C VAL A 364 10.45 -1.63 -9.21
N GLU A 365 9.34 -1.88 -8.56
CA GLU A 365 8.40 -2.93 -8.92
C GLU A 365 7.09 -2.30 -9.36
N ILE A 366 6.67 -2.68 -10.57
CA ILE A 366 5.51 -2.15 -11.25
C ILE A 366 4.58 -3.34 -11.53
N SER A 367 3.32 -3.25 -11.12
CA SER A 367 2.34 -4.34 -11.27
C SER A 367 0.95 -3.86 -11.67
#